data_AF-A0A7S0ZN39-F1
#
_entry.id   AF-A0A7S0ZN39-F1
#
_cell.length_a   1.000
_cell.length_b   1.000
_cell.length_c   1.000
_cell.angle_alpha   90.00
_cell.angle_beta   90.00
_cell.angle_gamma   90.00
#
_symmetry.space_group_name_H-M   'P 1'
#
loop_
_entity.id
_entity.type
_entity.pdbx_description
1 polymer ?
#
loop_
_entity_poly.entity_id
_entity_poly.type
_entity_poly.pdbx_seq_one_letter_code
_entity_poly.pdbx_strand_id
1 'polypeptide(L)'
;WCPELKADDPTKQGICSNHICDTKPGDDMVLTGPAGKVMLLPEEDPTTDYIMVATGTGIAPYRGFIRRLFTEDTPAGQAYKGQAWLFLGVANSDALLYDDEWQKVKEEYPD
;
A
#
# COMPACT_ATOMS: atom_id res chain seq x y z
N TRP A 1 -15.18 6.65 20.93
CA TRP A 1 -15.59 6.41 22.33
C TRP A 1 -16.56 7.49 22.83
N CYS A 2 -17.83 7.13 23.02
CA CYS A 2 -18.81 7.96 23.73
C CYS A 2 -18.83 7.55 25.21
N PRO A 3 -18.47 8.46 26.15
CA PRO A 3 -18.45 8.15 27.58
C PRO A 3 -19.80 7.68 28.13
N GLU A 4 -20.90 8.18 27.54
CA GLU A 4 -22.27 7.88 27.95
C GLU A 4 -22.72 6.49 27.48
N LEU A 5 -22.33 6.08 26.27
CA LEU A 5 -22.67 4.78 25.69
C LEU A 5 -21.69 3.67 26.07
N LYS A 6 -20.51 4.02 26.64
CA LYS A 6 -19.35 3.11 26.83
C LYS A 6 -19.03 2.28 25.60
N ALA A 7 -19.26 2.88 24.43
CA ALA A 7 -19.11 2.26 23.13
C ALA A 7 -18.70 3.34 22.12
N ASP A 8 -18.30 2.92 20.93
CA ASP A 8 -18.13 3.84 19.83
C ASP A 8 -19.49 4.34 19.34
N ASP A 9 -19.58 5.66 19.17
CA ASP A 9 -20.80 6.33 18.74
C ASP A 9 -20.96 6.13 17.22
N PRO A 10 -22.02 5.46 16.76
CA PRO A 10 -22.24 5.23 15.34
C PRO A 10 -22.30 6.53 14.53
N THR A 11 -22.74 7.63 15.15
CA THR A 11 -22.86 8.94 14.49
C THR A 11 -21.50 9.63 14.27
N LYS A 12 -20.43 9.13 14.90
CA LYS A 12 -19.08 9.70 14.82
C LYS A 12 -18.11 8.85 13.99
N GLN A 13 -18.61 7.82 13.31
CA GLN A 13 -17.80 6.97 12.45
C GLN A 13 -17.42 7.69 11.14
N GLY A 14 -16.27 7.32 10.56
CA GLY A 14 -15.82 7.85 9.28
C GLY A 14 -16.73 7.38 8.14
N ILE A 15 -17.36 8.30 7.41
CA ILE A 15 -18.38 7.97 6.40
C ILE A 15 -17.78 7.16 5.24
N CYS A 16 -16.79 7.72 4.54
CA CYS A 16 -16.23 7.12 3.32
C CYS A 16 -15.43 5.83 3.61
N SER A 17 -14.66 5.82 4.71
CA SER A 17 -13.86 4.65 5.07
C SER A 17 -14.71 3.43 5.42
N ASN A 18 -15.78 3.61 6.21
CA ASN A 18 -16.70 2.50 6.50
C ASN A 18 -17.51 2.11 5.26
N HIS A 19 -17.98 3.08 4.47
CA HIS A 19 -18.65 2.78 3.21
C HIS A 19 -17.81 1.86 2.32
N ILE A 20 -16.53 2.18 2.09
CA ILE A 20 -15.63 1.34 1.28
C ILE A 20 -15.41 -0.05 1.90
N CYS A 21 -15.26 -0.13 3.23
CA CYS A 21 -15.07 -1.41 3.92
C CYS A 21 -16.33 -2.31 3.89
N ASP A 22 -17.51 -1.71 3.83
CA ASP A 22 -18.81 -2.39 3.87
C ASP A 22 -19.35 -2.75 2.46
N THR A 23 -18.79 -2.14 1.40
CA THR A 23 -19.14 -2.38 -0.01
C THR A 23 -18.93 -3.85 -0.40
N LYS A 24 -19.84 -4.39 -1.22
CA LYS A 24 -19.81 -5.76 -1.72
C LYS A 24 -19.59 -5.81 -3.24
N PRO A 25 -19.12 -6.95 -3.78
CA PRO A 25 -19.04 -7.13 -5.23
C PRO A 25 -20.40 -6.90 -5.89
N GLY A 26 -20.43 -5.99 -6.87
CA GLY A 26 -21.65 -5.60 -7.60
C GLY A 26 -22.26 -4.28 -7.15
N ASP A 27 -21.81 -3.70 -6.04
CA ASP A 27 -22.24 -2.36 -5.61
C ASP A 27 -21.60 -1.27 -6.47
N ASP A 28 -22.36 -0.21 -6.75
CA ASP A 28 -21.88 0.95 -7.48
C ASP A 28 -21.02 1.87 -6.58
N MET A 29 -19.92 2.39 -7.12
CA MET A 29 -19.11 3.42 -6.47
C MET A 29 -18.82 4.59 -7.39
N VAL A 30 -18.90 5.80 -6.83
CA VAL A 30 -18.52 7.02 -7.53
C VAL A 30 -17.01 7.24 -7.39
N LEU A 31 -16.29 7.29 -8.50
CA LEU A 31 -14.85 7.52 -8.56
C LEU A 31 -14.53 8.87 -9.20
N THR A 32 -13.48 9.53 -8.73
CA THR A 32 -12.93 10.77 -9.30
C THR A 32 -11.41 10.68 -9.36
N GLY A 33 -10.75 11.48 -10.22
CA GLY A 33 -9.30 11.45 -10.43
C GLY A 33 -8.88 10.76 -11.74
N PRO A 34 -7.63 10.24 -11.86
CA PRO A 34 -6.56 10.22 -10.84
C PRO A 34 -5.97 11.61 -10.57
N ALA A 35 -5.33 11.78 -9.41
CA ALA A 35 -4.66 13.01 -9.01
C ALA A 35 -3.34 12.74 -8.28
N GLY A 36 -2.40 13.68 -8.37
CA GLY A 36 -1.09 13.61 -7.72
C GLY A 36 0.05 13.25 -8.69
N LYS A 37 1.23 13.83 -8.43
CA LYS A 37 2.48 13.57 -9.18
C LYS A 37 3.67 13.25 -8.26
N VAL A 38 3.49 13.40 -6.95
CA VAL A 38 4.58 13.29 -5.95
C VAL A 38 5.03 11.84 -5.78
N MET A 39 4.09 10.89 -5.84
CA MET A 39 4.35 9.46 -5.63
C MET A 39 4.44 8.70 -6.95
N LEU A 40 4.92 9.35 -8.02
CA LEU A 40 5.28 8.65 -9.24
C LEU A 40 6.62 7.95 -9.03
N LEU A 41 6.73 6.71 -9.49
CA LEU A 41 8.00 5.98 -9.46
C LEU A 41 8.98 6.64 -10.44
N PRO A 42 10.14 7.13 -10.00
CA PRO A 42 11.16 7.67 -10.90
C PRO A 42 11.86 6.52 -11.62
N GLU A 43 11.59 6.34 -12.92
CA GLU A 43 12.08 5.19 -13.71
C GLU A 43 13.23 5.57 -14.66
N GLU A 44 13.74 6.80 -14.59
CA GLU A 44 14.74 7.32 -15.53
C GLU A 44 16.10 6.63 -15.40
N ASP A 45 16.50 6.28 -14.17
CA ASP A 45 17.73 5.55 -13.88
C ASP A 45 17.41 4.20 -13.22
N PRO A 46 17.64 3.08 -13.93
CA PRO A 46 17.34 1.74 -13.41
C PRO A 46 18.19 1.34 -12.20
N THR A 47 19.26 2.07 -11.88
CA THR A 47 20.12 1.81 -10.71
C THR A 47 19.70 2.60 -9.47
N THR A 48 18.61 3.36 -9.54
CA THR A 48 18.09 4.15 -8.42
C THR A 48 17.67 3.24 -7.26
N ASP A 49 18.22 3.50 -6.08
CA ASP A 49 17.77 2.87 -4.86
C ASP A 49 16.47 3.54 -4.35
N TYR A 50 15.49 2.72 -3.96
CA TYR A 50 14.23 3.18 -3.40
C TYR A 50 14.15 2.84 -1.91
N ILE A 51 14.10 3.88 -1.08
CA ILE A 51 13.84 3.74 0.35
C ILE A 51 12.38 4.12 0.61
N MET A 52 11.56 3.11 0.89
CA MET A 52 10.12 3.21 1.10
C MET A 52 9.83 3.11 2.60
N VAL A 53 9.30 4.18 3.18
CA VAL A 53 8.92 4.23 4.61
C VAL A 53 7.42 4.40 4.71
N ALA A 54 6.72 3.43 5.31
CA ALA A 54 5.28 3.38 5.42
C ALA A 54 4.82 3.16 6.87
N THR A 55 3.66 3.73 7.18
CA THR A 55 2.89 3.38 8.38
C THR A 55 1.44 3.09 8.00
N GLY A 56 0.90 1.97 8.49
CA GLY A 56 -0.47 1.55 8.17
C GLY A 56 -0.78 1.56 6.66
N THR A 57 -1.87 2.23 6.27
CA THR A 57 -2.33 2.32 4.87
C THR A 57 -1.38 3.09 3.95
N GLY A 58 -0.37 3.79 4.49
CA GLY A 58 0.70 4.42 3.71
C GLY A 58 1.55 3.44 2.88
N ILE A 59 1.37 2.13 3.08
CA ILE A 59 2.00 1.07 2.29
C ILE A 59 1.44 0.98 0.85
N ALA A 60 0.23 1.50 0.61
CA ALA A 60 -0.48 1.33 -0.66
C ALA A 60 0.32 1.69 -1.94
N PRO A 61 1.00 2.86 -2.04
CA PRO A 61 1.81 3.16 -3.23
C PRO A 61 2.98 2.20 -3.41
N TYR A 62 3.64 1.81 -2.31
CA TYR A 62 4.81 0.93 -2.35
C TYR A 62 4.46 -0.50 -2.74
N ARG A 63 3.25 -0.96 -2.43
CA ARG A 63 2.73 -2.20 -2.99
C ARG A 63 2.70 -2.16 -4.52
N GLY A 64 2.24 -1.05 -5.10
CA GLY A 64 2.28 -0.85 -6.54
C GLY A 64 3.71 -0.86 -7.10
N PHE A 65 4.65 -0.21 -6.41
CA PHE A 65 6.05 -0.17 -6.83
C PHE A 65 6.69 -1.56 -6.81
N ILE A 66 6.55 -2.29 -5.70
CA ILE A 66 7.12 -3.63 -5.54
C ILE A 66 6.55 -4.59 -6.60
N ARG A 67 5.23 -4.59 -6.83
CA ARG A 67 4.64 -5.45 -7.86
C ARG A 67 5.17 -5.11 -9.25
N ARG A 68 5.27 -3.82 -9.59
CA ARG A 68 5.78 -3.36 -10.88
C ARG A 68 7.24 -3.75 -11.11
N LEU A 69 8.07 -3.65 -10.06
CA LEU A 69 9.51 -3.90 -10.15
C LEU A 69 9.88 -5.39 -10.07
N PHE A 70 9.16 -6.19 -9.27
CA PHE A 70 9.59 -7.55 -8.92
C PHE A 70 8.56 -8.65 -9.21
N THR A 71 7.28 -8.34 -9.41
CA THR A 71 6.23 -9.38 -9.53
C THR A 71 5.61 -9.46 -10.92
N GLU A 72 5.42 -8.31 -11.57
CA GLU A 72 4.80 -8.20 -12.89
C GLU A 72 5.87 -8.16 -13.98
N ASP A 73 5.57 -8.75 -15.14
CA ASP A 73 6.43 -8.64 -16.31
C ASP A 73 6.27 -7.26 -16.94
N THR A 74 7.09 -6.31 -16.47
CA THR A 74 7.08 -4.91 -16.95
C THR A 74 8.47 -4.48 -17.45
N PRO A 75 8.54 -3.54 -18.41
CA PRO A 75 9.83 -2.98 -18.84
C PRO A 75 10.65 -2.37 -17.69
N ALA A 76 9.98 -1.78 -16.70
CA ALA A 76 10.64 -1.21 -15.53
C ALA A 76 11.27 -2.30 -14.66
N GLY A 77 10.55 -3.38 -14.37
CA GLY A 77 11.06 -4.52 -13.60
C GLY A 77 12.21 -5.23 -14.30
N GLN A 78 12.13 -5.43 -15.62
CA GLN A 78 13.22 -6.01 -16.41
C GLN A 78 14.48 -5.13 -16.43
N ALA A 79 14.32 -3.81 -16.37
CA ALA A 79 15.42 -2.85 -16.41
C ALA A 79 16.04 -2.63 -15.02
N TYR A 80 15.27 -2.79 -13.95
CA TYR A 80 15.65 -2.41 -12.59
C TYR A 80 16.87 -3.17 -12.07
N LYS A 81 17.80 -2.43 -11.47
CA LYS A 81 19.10 -2.90 -10.97
C LYS A 81 19.50 -2.24 -9.64
N GLY A 82 18.65 -1.37 -9.11
CA GLY A 82 18.86 -0.73 -7.81
C GLY A 82 18.35 -1.59 -6.66
N GLN A 83 18.43 -1.05 -5.45
CA GLN A 83 17.96 -1.66 -4.22
C GLN A 83 16.61 -1.10 -3.76
N ALA A 84 15.68 -1.97 -3.39
CA ALA A 84 14.39 -1.56 -2.84
C ALA A 84 14.29 -1.94 -1.36
N TRP A 85 14.29 -0.94 -0.46
CA TRP A 85 14.10 -1.14 0.97
C TRP A 85 12.71 -0.69 1.40
N LEU A 86 11.98 -1.58 2.06
CA LEU A 86 10.68 -1.29 2.65
C LEU A 86 10.74 -1.34 4.18
N PHE A 87 10.42 -0.21 4.81
CA PHE A 87 10.22 -0.10 6.25
C PHE A 87 8.72 0.10 6.53
N LEU A 88 8.08 -0.89 7.15
CA LEU A 88 6.65 -0.86 7.47
C LEU A 88 6.42 -0.83 8.99
N GLY A 89 5.82 0.26 9.48
CA GLY A 89 5.33 0.38 10.84
C GLY A 89 3.84 0.06 10.96
N VAL A 90 3.49 -0.93 11.78
CA VAL A 90 2.10 -1.29 12.12
C VAL A 90 1.94 -1.38 13.64
N ALA A 91 0.70 -1.41 14.13
CA ALA A 91 0.43 -1.41 15.57
C ALA A 91 0.90 -2.70 16.28
N ASN A 92 0.72 -3.85 15.63
CA ASN A 92 1.11 -5.18 16.11
C ASN A 92 1.22 -6.14 14.92
N SER A 93 1.66 -7.38 15.17
CA SER A 93 1.86 -8.39 14.12
C SER A 93 0.58 -8.75 13.35
N ASP A 94 -0.59 -8.73 14.00
CA ASP A 94 -1.87 -9.03 13.35
C ASP A 94 -2.31 -7.93 12.37
N ALA A 95 -1.73 -6.73 12.48
CA ALA A 95 -2.01 -5.59 11.62
C ALA A 95 -1.06 -5.49 10.41
N LEU A 96 -0.20 -6.50 10.18
CA LEU A 96 0.66 -6.54 9.00
C LEU A 96 -0.19 -6.62 7.73
N LEU A 97 0.17 -5.80 6.74
CA LEU A 97 -0.51 -5.72 5.46
C LEU A 97 0.38 -6.33 4.38
N TYR A 98 -0.12 -7.35 3.68
CA TYR A 98 0.54 -8.03 2.55
C TYR A 98 1.90 -8.67 2.88
N ASP A 99 2.10 -9.12 4.13
CA ASP A 99 3.38 -9.67 4.57
C ASP A 99 3.85 -10.88 3.76
N ASP A 100 2.91 -11.72 3.33
CA ASP A 100 3.16 -12.85 2.44
C ASP A 100 3.77 -12.41 1.10
N GLU A 101 3.29 -11.31 0.53
CA GLU A 101 3.83 -10.70 -0.70
C GLU A 101 5.26 -10.18 -0.47
N TRP A 102 5.53 -9.55 0.67
CA TRP A 102 6.86 -9.03 1.01
C TRP A 102 7.89 -10.13 1.23
N GLN A 103 7.52 -11.17 1.99
CA GLN A 103 8.43 -12.30 2.22
C GLN A 103 8.74 -13.01 0.91
N LYS A 104 7.75 -13.21 0.04
CA LYS A 104 7.96 -13.82 -1.27
C LYS A 104 8.93 -13.02 -2.14
N VAL A 105 8.74 -11.71 -2.26
CA VAL A 105 9.66 -10.85 -3.04
C VAL A 105 11.07 -10.89 -2.46
N LYS A 106 11.20 -10.86 -1.14
CA LYS A 106 12.50 -10.98 -0.45
C LYS A 106 13.19 -12.33 -0.67
N GLU A 107 12.43 -13.41 -0.76
CA GLU A 107 12.96 -14.74 -1.08
C GLU A 107 13.43 -14.85 -2.53
N GLU A 108 12.69 -14.27 -3.48
CA GLU A 108 13.02 -14.27 -4.92
C GLU A 108 14.15 -13.29 -5.26
N TYR A 109 14.22 -12.16 -4.54
CA TYR A 109 15.20 -11.07 -4.73
C TYR A 109 15.85 -10.72 -3.39
N PRO A 110 16.80 -11.56 -2.90
CA PRO A 110 17.37 -11.42 -1.56
C PRO A 110 18.44 -10.32 -1.43
N ASP A 111 19.01 -9.88 -2.55
CA ASP A 111 20.07 -8.87 -2.61
C ASP A 111 19.49 -7.46 -2.54
#